data_AF-A0A519VL06-F1
#
_entry.id   AF-A0A519VL06-F1
#
_cell.length_a   1.000
_cell.length_b   1.000
_cell.length_c   1.000
_cell.angle_alpha   90.00
_cell.angle_beta   90.00
_cell.angle_gamma   90.00
#
_symmetry.space_group_name_H-M   'P 1'
#
loop_
_entity.id
_entity.type
_entity.pdbx_description
1 polymer ?
#
loop_
_entity_poly.entity_id
_entity_poly.type
_entity_poly.pdbx_seq_one_letter_code
_entity_poly.pdbx_strand_id
1 'polypeptide(L)' 'GKPCIKGTRITIQDILNWLASDMSTEEIIQDFPQLKAEHIKAALSFAANSETRTRLISA' A
#
# COMPACT_ATOMS: atom_id res chain seq x y z
N GLY A 1 -11.54 6.76 9.03
CA GLY A 1 -11.12 6.89 7.62
C GLY A 1 -9.95 5.97 7.38
N LYS A 2 -9.89 5.29 6.24
CA LYS A 2 -8.74 4.47 5.86
C LYS A 2 -7.54 5.39 5.57
N PRO A 3 -6.30 5.02 5.93
CA PRO A 3 -5.13 5.80 5.59
C PRO A 3 -4.94 5.78 4.07
N CYS A 4 -5.06 6.96 3.46
CA CYS A 4 -4.79 7.18 2.04
C CYS A 4 -3.46 7.91 1.88
N ILE A 5 -2.76 7.64 0.79
CA ILE A 5 -1.54 8.39 0.46
C ILE A 5 -1.90 9.84 0.16
N LYS A 6 -1.13 10.77 0.75
CA LYS A 6 -1.37 12.21 0.60
C LYS A 6 -1.25 12.60 -0.88
N GLY A 7 -2.33 13.15 -1.45
CA GLY A 7 -2.38 13.56 -2.84
C GLY A 7 -2.89 12.49 -3.82
N THR A 8 -3.24 11.29 -3.34
CA THR A 8 -3.89 10.26 -4.16
C THR A 8 -5.14 9.73 -3.46
N ARG A 9 -6.04 9.10 -4.24
CA ARG A 9 -7.19 8.34 -3.69
C ARG A 9 -6.83 6.87 -3.41
N ILE A 10 -5.55 6.51 -3.52
CA ILE A 10 -5.07 5.14 -3.38
C ILE A 10 -4.83 4.86 -1.89
N THR A 11 -5.38 3.75 -1.40
CA THR A 11 -5.15 3.33 -0.01
C THR A 11 -3.88 2.50 0.11
N ILE A 12 -3.30 2.48 1.32
CA ILE A 12 -2.17 1.60 1.63
C ILE A 12 -2.53 0.13 1.31
N GLN A 13 -3.79 -0.25 1.50
CA GLN A 13 -4.27 -1.60 1.23
C GLN A 13 -4.21 -1.96 -0.26
N ASP A 14 -4.55 -1.03 -1.16
CA ASP A 14 -4.52 -1.27 -2.61
C ASP A 14 -3.10 -1.59 -3.07
N ILE A 15 -2.11 -0.85 -2.57
CA ILE A 15 -0.69 -1.07 -2.89
C ILE A 15 -0.23 -2.43 -2.41
N LEU A 16 -0.58 -2.81 -1.18
CA LEU A 16 -0.26 -4.14 -0.65
C LEU A 16 -0.92 -5.24 -1.49
N ASN A 17 -2.13 -4.99 -2.00
CA ASN A 17 -2.87 -5.95 -2.82
C ASN A 17 -2.22 -6.13 -4.21
N TRP A 18 -1.71 -5.05 -4.81
CA TRP A 18 -0.93 -5.11 -6.05
C TRP A 18 0.40 -5.84 -5.85
N LEU A 19 1.12 -5.51 -4.78
CA LEU A 19 2.36 -6.21 -4.42
C LEU A 19 2.11 -7.71 -4.14
N ALA A 20 0.97 -8.06 -3.54
CA ALA A 20 0.57 -9.45 -3.34
C ALA A 20 0.14 -10.17 -4.64
N SER A 21 -0.20 -9.42 -5.69
CA SER A 21 -0.57 -9.94 -7.02
C SER A 21 0.64 -10.10 -7.94
N ASP A 22 1.85 -10.19 -7.38
CA ASP A 22 3.14 -10.26 -8.12
C ASP A 22 3.50 -8.98 -8.91
N MET A 23 2.78 -7.88 -8.68
CA MET A 23 3.07 -6.61 -9.34
C MET A 23 4.27 -5.92 -8.68
N SER A 24 5.24 -5.52 -9.48
CA SER A 24 6.44 -4.85 -8.97
C SER A 24 6.17 -3.38 -8.63
N THR A 25 6.92 -2.86 -7.66
CA THR A 25 6.93 -1.44 -7.26
C THR A 25 7.05 -0.51 -8.49
N GLU A 26 7.88 -0.87 -9.45
CA GLU A 26 8.13 -0.10 -10.67
C GLU A 26 6.93 -0.11 -11.62
N GLU A 27 6.30 -1.26 -11.82
CA GLU A 27 5.06 -1.40 -12.62
C GLU A 27 3.93 -0.53 -12.03
N ILE A 28 3.78 -0.57 -10.70
CA ILE A 28 2.78 0.25 -10.00
C ILE A 28 3.06 1.75 -10.21
N ILE A 29 4.33 2.17 -10.22
CA ILE A 29 4.69 3.58 -10.46
C ILE A 29 4.50 3.97 -11.93
N GLN A 30 4.72 3.04 -12.87
CA GLN A 30 4.45 3.24 -14.29
C GLN A 30 2.95 3.43 -14.56
N ASP A 31 2.10 2.59 -13.97
CA ASP A 31 0.65 2.65 -14.13
C ASP A 31 0.04 3.84 -13.36
N PHE A 32 0.61 4.16 -12.20
CA PHE A 32 0.22 5.28 -11.35
C PHE A 32 1.39 6.25 -11.15
N PRO A 33 1.64 7.19 -12.08
CA PRO A 33 2.73 8.19 -11.96
C PRO A 33 2.54 9.17 -10.79
N GLN A 34 1.34 9.21 -10.22
CA GLN A 34 1.01 9.91 -8.98
C GLN A 34 1.55 9.20 -7.73
N LEU A 35 1.95 7.93 -7.85
CA LEU A 35 2.61 7.16 -6.82
C LEU A 35 4.13 7.25 -6.99
N LYS A 36 4.83 7.24 -5.86
CA LYS A 36 6.28 7.32 -5.80
C LYS A 36 6.80 6.19 -4.93
N ALA A 37 8.06 5.81 -5.13
CA ALA A 37 8.73 4.82 -4.31
C ALA A 37 8.69 5.18 -2.81
N GLU A 38 8.72 6.46 -2.44
CA GLU A 38 8.55 6.93 -1.05
C GLU A 38 7.20 6.52 -0.45
N HIS A 39 6.13 6.55 -1.25
CA HIS A 39 4.79 6.20 -0.80
C HIS A 39 4.67 4.68 -0.60
N ILE A 40 5.31 3.88 -1.45
CA ILE A 40 5.33 2.42 -1.31
C ILE A 40 6.16 2.00 -0.09
N LYS A 41 7.33 2.61 0.12
CA LYS A 41 8.11 2.42 1.36
C LYS A 41 7.34 2.83 2.60
N ALA A 42 6.65 3.96 2.57
CA ALA A 42 5.81 4.40 3.69
C ALA A 42 4.63 3.45 3.92
N ALA A 43 4.01 2.94 2.86
CA ALA A 43 2.94 1.94 2.92
C ALA A 43 3.43 0.61 3.51
N LEU A 44 4.61 0.12 3.09
CA LEU A 44 5.24 -1.08 3.63
C LEU A 44 5.67 -0.89 5.10
N SER A 45 6.27 0.24 5.43
CA SER A 45 6.65 0.58 6.80
C SER A 45 5.42 0.71 7.70
N PHE A 46 4.35 1.31 7.18
CA PHE A 46 3.06 1.35 7.87
C PHE A 46 2.49 -0.06 8.01
N ALA A 47 2.49 -0.90 6.97
CA ALA A 47 2.00 -2.27 7.03
C ALA A 47 2.74 -3.08 8.11
N ALA A 48 4.08 -3.06 8.08
CA ALA A 48 4.95 -3.73 9.03
C ALA A 48 4.75 -3.24 10.48
N ASN A 49 4.49 -1.93 10.68
CA ASN A 49 4.15 -1.40 12.00
C ASN A 49 2.68 -1.67 12.39
N SER A 50 1.78 -1.78 11.41
CA SER A 50 0.33 -1.90 11.60
C SER A 50 -0.13 -3.32 11.85
N GLU A 51 0.72 -4.34 11.70
CA GLU A 51 0.39 -5.73 12.08
C GLU A 51 -0.14 -5.84 13.53
N THR A 52 0.13 -4.84 14.37
CA THR A 52 -0.45 -4.72 15.72
C THR A 52 -1.97 -4.46 15.74
N ARG A 53 -2.61 -4.06 14.63
CA ARG A 53 -3.97 -3.49 14.64
C ARG A 53 -5.00 -4.16 13.72
N THR A 54 -4.60 -5.09 12.85
CA THR A 54 -5.56 -5.79 12.00
C THR A 54 -6.00 -7.07 12.71
N ARG A 55 -7.20 -7.00 13.29
CA ARG A 55 -7.95 -8.16 13.76
C ARG A 55 -7.90 -9.26 12.72
N LEU A 56 -7.26 -10.38 13.09
CA LEU A 56 -7.51 -11.69 12.53
C LEU A 56 -9.03 -11.93 12.54
N ILE A 57 -9.67 -11.71 11.40
CA ILE A 57 -10.94 -12.37 11.07
C ILE A 57 -10.57 -13.44 10.05
N SER A 58 -10.26 -14.61 10.58
CA SER A 58 -10.07 -15.84 9.84
C SER A 58 -11.09 -16.83 10.42
N ALA A 59 -12.04 -17.19 9.54
CA ALA A 59 -13.06 -18.24 9.55
C ALA A 59 -13.39 -18.98 10.86
#